data_AF-A0A971SIC5-F1
#
_entry.id   AF-A0A971SIC5-F1
#
_cell.length_a   1.000
_cell.length_b   1.000
_cell.length_c   1.000
_cell.angle_alpha   90.00
_cell.angle_beta   90.00
_cell.angle_gamma   90.00
#
_symmetry.space_group_name_H-M   'P 1'
#
loop_
_entity.id
_entity.type
_entity.pdbx_description
1 polymer ?
#
loop_
_entity_poly.entity_id
_entity_poly.type
_entity_poly.pdbx_seq_one_letter_code
_entity_poly.pdbx_strand_id
1 'polypeptide(L)'
;MVKKDPKCIIVLLILIQTVAIFSLQTQAKGEVAAAFASPEFSGYFSLIDANQNMVPDHLGFTLNLPAEYSGEVLWVCGELQAMINNQWQTIDYTARNYPGSNGGEPTLVFYGGELKRLKVSGPFRIIVQIKGVSIDLSGLGGFSPAYRHEEFEVSDLVLSNQGAFSTAFVQNQIYQWAAQQGIRLGPLGSVTFSFDRWRFDFTGEAQVSPKRVWYAPDGRIDWVEH
;
A
#
# COMPACT_ATOMS: atom_id res chain seq x y z
N MET A 1 -41.87 -13.74 50.20
CA MET A 1 -41.62 -14.18 48.81
C MET A 1 -41.96 -13.02 47.88
N VAL A 2 -40.97 -12.35 47.31
CA VAL A 2 -41.19 -11.22 46.39
C VAL A 2 -41.58 -11.79 45.02
N LYS A 3 -42.80 -11.47 44.54
CA LYS A 3 -43.25 -11.82 43.19
C LYS A 3 -42.36 -11.08 42.19
N LYS A 4 -41.49 -11.80 41.48
CA LYS A 4 -40.71 -11.22 40.37
C LYS A 4 -41.68 -10.92 39.23
N ASP A 5 -41.84 -9.64 38.91
CA ASP A 5 -42.68 -9.19 37.81
C ASP A 5 -42.06 -9.64 36.49
N PRO A 6 -42.73 -10.48 35.68
CA PRO A 6 -42.18 -11.02 34.44
C PRO A 6 -41.77 -9.93 33.44
N LYS A 7 -42.38 -8.73 33.52
CA LYS A 7 -42.00 -7.59 32.69
C LYS A 7 -40.61 -7.04 33.04
N CYS A 8 -40.24 -7.04 34.31
CA CYS A 8 -38.89 -6.63 34.74
C CYS A 8 -37.81 -7.58 34.22
N ILE A 9 -38.11 -8.88 34.15
CA ILE A 9 -37.16 -9.89 33.64
C ILE A 9 -36.95 -9.72 32.13
N ILE A 10 -38.01 -9.45 31.38
CA ILE A 10 -37.92 -9.24 29.93
C ILE A 10 -37.15 -7.95 29.60
N VAL A 11 -37.42 -6.86 30.31
CA VAL A 11 -36.67 -5.61 30.13
C VAL A 11 -35.19 -5.79 30.48
N LEU A 12 -34.87 -6.54 31.53
CA LEU A 12 -33.49 -6.85 31.90
C LEU A 12 -32.79 -7.69 30.81
N LEU A 13 -33.47 -8.66 30.21
CA LEU A 13 -32.91 -9.48 29.13
C LEU A 13 -32.63 -8.66 27.86
N ILE A 14 -33.52 -7.75 27.49
CA ILE A 14 -33.31 -6.83 26.36
C ILE A 14 -32.14 -5.88 26.65
N LEU A 15 -32.04 -5.38 27.88
CA LEU A 15 -30.93 -4.52 28.31
C LEU A 15 -29.58 -5.26 28.28
N ILE A 16 -29.54 -6.52 28.71
CA ILE A 16 -28.33 -7.36 28.65
C ILE A 16 -27.93 -7.62 27.19
N GLN A 17 -28.89 -7.93 26.31
CA GLN A 17 -28.59 -8.18 24.90
C GLN A 17 -28.10 -6.92 24.19
N THR A 18 -28.72 -5.77 24.44
CA THR A 18 -28.25 -4.48 23.89
C THR A 18 -26.86 -4.12 24.42
N VAL A 19 -26.60 -4.24 25.72
CA VAL A 19 -25.26 -4.03 26.27
C VAL A 19 -24.25 -5.02 25.66
N ALA A 20 -24.60 -6.29 25.47
CA ALA A 20 -23.71 -7.28 24.85
C ALA A 20 -23.38 -6.94 23.38
N ILE A 21 -24.37 -6.52 22.59
CA ILE A 21 -24.19 -6.12 21.18
C ILE A 21 -23.29 -4.87 21.08
N PHE A 22 -23.44 -3.90 21.99
CA PHE A 22 -22.59 -2.71 22.02
C PHE A 22 -21.20 -2.95 22.65
N SER A 23 -21.05 -3.96 23.53
CA SER A 23 -19.75 -4.39 24.07
C SER A 23 -18.87 -5.07 23.00
N LEU A 24 -19.50 -5.66 21.98
CA LEU A 24 -18.81 -6.34 20.87
C LEU A 24 -18.24 -5.35 19.82
N GLN A 25 -18.55 -4.05 19.90
CA GLN A 25 -18.03 -3.04 18.96
C GLN A 25 -16.84 -2.21 19.49
N THR A 26 -16.24 -2.60 20.63
CA THR A 26 -15.06 -1.90 21.18
C THR A 26 -13.73 -2.67 21.08
N GLN A 27 -13.58 -3.52 20.06
CA GLN A 27 -12.28 -4.08 19.66
C GLN A 27 -12.07 -4.03 18.14
N ALA A 28 -12.14 -2.83 17.58
CA ALA A 28 -11.34 -2.46 16.41
C ALA A 28 -10.32 -1.38 16.84
N LYS A 29 -9.61 -1.68 17.92
CA LYS A 29 -8.31 -1.07 18.22
C LYS A 29 -7.33 -2.18 17.93
N GLY A 30 -6.53 -2.02 16.88
CA GLY A 30 -5.43 -2.94 16.59
C GLY A 30 -4.71 -3.21 17.90
N GLU A 31 -4.62 -4.48 18.27
CA GLU A 31 -3.77 -4.91 19.36
C GLU A 31 -2.39 -4.35 19.03
N VAL A 32 -1.90 -3.42 19.85
CA VAL A 32 -0.48 -3.11 19.87
C VAL A 32 0.13 -4.42 20.34
N ALA A 33 0.58 -5.24 19.38
CA ALA A 33 1.32 -6.44 19.67
C ALA A 33 2.36 -6.06 20.73
N ALA A 34 2.37 -6.82 21.83
CA ALA A 34 3.32 -6.63 22.90
C ALA A 34 4.72 -6.41 22.30
N ALA A 35 5.52 -5.56 22.94
CA ALA A 35 6.91 -5.31 22.60
C ALA A 35 7.77 -6.57 22.79
N PHE A 36 7.52 -7.62 22.00
CA PHE A 36 8.58 -8.44 21.46
C PHE A 36 9.46 -7.46 20.69
N ALA A 37 10.75 -7.43 20.98
CA ALA A 37 11.70 -6.72 20.15
C ALA A 37 11.42 -7.14 18.71
N SER A 38 10.76 -6.28 17.94
CA SER A 38 10.42 -6.61 16.56
C SER A 38 11.75 -6.85 15.86
N PRO A 39 11.91 -7.96 15.12
CA PRO A 39 13.16 -8.23 14.43
C PRO A 39 13.59 -6.98 13.66
N GLU A 40 14.79 -6.48 13.97
CA GLU A 40 15.41 -5.45 13.15
C GLU A 40 15.95 -6.14 11.90
N PHE A 41 15.41 -5.77 10.75
CA PHE A 41 15.92 -6.22 9.48
C PHE A 41 17.06 -5.32 9.05
N SER A 42 18.14 -5.93 8.58
CA SER A 42 19.23 -5.21 7.94
C SER A 42 18.89 -4.98 6.47
N GLY A 43 19.16 -3.79 5.96
CA GLY A 43 19.00 -3.45 4.56
C GLY A 43 19.56 -2.07 4.28
N TYR A 44 19.38 -1.61 3.06
CA TYR A 44 19.82 -0.27 2.65
C TYR A 44 18.87 0.35 1.65
N PHE A 45 18.76 1.67 1.72
CA PHE A 45 18.04 2.47 0.74
C PHE A 45 18.94 2.83 -0.43
N SER A 46 18.36 2.88 -1.63
CA SER A 46 19.02 3.34 -2.84
C SER A 46 18.07 4.18 -3.70
N LEU A 47 18.63 5.10 -4.46
CA LEU A 47 17.90 5.80 -5.51
C LEU A 47 18.01 4.97 -6.79
N ILE A 48 16.88 4.75 -7.45
CA ILE A 48 16.79 3.97 -8.68
C ILE A 48 16.38 4.92 -9.80
N ASP A 49 17.11 4.86 -10.91
CA ASP A 49 16.81 5.51 -12.18
C ASP A 49 16.45 4.40 -13.18
N ALA A 50 15.18 4.03 -13.22
CA ALA A 50 14.68 2.91 -14.00
C ALA A 50 14.61 3.24 -15.49
N ASN A 51 14.33 4.50 -15.85
CA ASN A 51 14.26 4.95 -17.24
C ASN A 51 15.62 5.43 -17.82
N GLN A 52 16.67 5.45 -17.00
CA GLN A 52 18.06 5.74 -17.37
C GLN A 52 18.29 7.18 -17.86
N ASN A 53 17.56 8.15 -17.29
CA ASN A 53 17.66 9.56 -17.67
C ASN A 53 18.52 10.42 -16.72
N MET A 54 19.19 9.78 -15.75
CA MET A 54 20.03 10.37 -14.70
C MET A 54 19.26 11.12 -13.60
N VAL A 55 17.93 11.03 -13.57
CA VAL A 55 17.10 11.54 -12.48
C VAL A 55 16.42 10.35 -11.79
N PRO A 56 16.57 10.19 -10.47
CA PRO A 56 15.89 9.11 -9.76
C PRO A 56 14.38 9.14 -9.97
N ASP A 57 13.80 7.99 -10.33
CA ASP A 57 12.36 7.83 -10.51
C ASP A 57 11.74 6.90 -9.45
N HIS A 58 12.56 6.16 -8.69
CA HIS A 58 12.10 5.32 -7.60
C HIS A 58 13.03 5.36 -6.38
N LEU A 59 12.46 5.06 -5.22
CA LEU A 59 13.19 4.76 -3.98
C LEU A 59 13.21 3.24 -3.79
N GLY A 60 14.40 2.65 -3.76
CA GLY A 60 14.62 1.24 -3.47
C GLY A 60 14.93 1.02 -2.00
N PHE A 61 14.47 -0.11 -1.45
CA PHE A 61 14.98 -0.69 -0.21
C PHE A 61 15.36 -2.14 -0.46
N THR A 62 16.65 -2.44 -0.36
CA THR A 62 17.17 -3.80 -0.50
C THR A 62 17.36 -4.43 0.87
N LEU A 63 16.71 -5.57 1.07
CA LEU A 63 16.76 -6.35 2.29
C LEU A 63 17.96 -7.31 2.27
N ASN A 64 18.78 -7.27 3.32
CA ASN A 64 19.78 -8.30 3.58
C ASN A 64 19.09 -9.48 4.27
N LEU A 65 18.54 -10.42 3.48
CA LEU A 65 17.91 -11.62 4.04
C LEU A 65 18.94 -12.43 4.83
N PRO A 66 18.62 -12.82 6.08
CA PRO A 66 19.39 -13.83 6.80
C PRO A 66 19.56 -15.10 5.96
N ALA A 67 20.74 -15.73 6.03
CA ALA A 67 21.08 -16.91 5.23
C ALA A 67 20.12 -18.10 5.45
N GLU A 68 19.47 -18.19 6.60
CA GLU A 68 18.43 -19.19 6.88
C GLU A 68 17.19 -19.06 6.00
N TYR A 69 16.93 -17.87 5.43
CA TYR A 69 15.76 -17.60 4.58
C TYR A 69 16.09 -17.46 3.09
N SER A 70 17.37 -17.44 2.70
CA SER A 70 17.79 -17.16 1.32
C SER A 70 17.35 -18.23 0.30
N GLY A 71 16.98 -19.43 0.76
CA GLY A 71 16.47 -20.51 -0.09
C GLY A 71 14.95 -20.59 -0.18
N GLU A 72 14.22 -19.79 0.58
CA GLU A 72 12.76 -19.90 0.70
C GLU A 72 12.00 -19.01 -0.29
N VAL A 73 10.82 -19.46 -0.69
CA VAL A 73 9.87 -18.62 -1.43
C VAL A 73 9.15 -17.71 -0.43
N LEU A 74 9.38 -16.41 -0.55
CA LEU A 74 8.92 -15.42 0.42
C LEU A 74 8.12 -14.33 -0.28
N TRP A 75 7.17 -13.76 0.44
CA TRP A 75 6.61 -12.45 0.16
C TRP A 75 7.26 -11.44 1.09
N VAL A 76 7.95 -10.46 0.52
CA VAL A 76 8.51 -9.34 1.26
C VAL A 76 7.60 -8.14 1.02
N CYS A 77 7.03 -7.60 2.08
CA CYS A 77 6.18 -6.43 2.07
C CYS A 77 6.90 -5.28 2.78
N GLY A 78 6.73 -4.06 2.28
CA GLY A 78 7.25 -2.85 2.88
C GLY A 78 6.19 -1.81 3.06
N GLU A 79 6.16 -1.23 4.24
CA GLU A 79 5.42 -0.02 4.57
C GLU A 79 6.41 1.13 4.67
N LEU A 80 6.34 2.06 3.70
CA LEU A 80 7.17 3.26 3.70
C LEU A 80 6.48 4.36 4.49
N GLN A 81 7.21 4.94 5.43
CA GLN A 81 6.73 5.98 6.32
C GLN A 81 7.63 7.21 6.25
N ALA A 82 7.03 8.38 6.47
CA ALA A 82 7.73 9.64 6.62
C ALA A 82 7.31 10.36 7.90
N MET A 83 8.18 11.24 8.39
CA MET A 83 7.86 12.09 9.53
C MET A 83 7.00 13.27 9.07
N ILE A 84 5.71 13.25 9.39
CA ILE A 84 4.75 14.31 9.06
C ILE A 84 4.10 14.77 10.36
N ASN A 85 4.20 16.07 10.66
CA ASN A 85 3.70 16.66 11.92
C ASN A 85 4.22 15.93 13.16
N ASN A 86 5.53 15.62 13.18
CA ASN A 86 6.22 14.90 14.27
C ASN A 86 5.67 13.49 14.54
N GLN A 87 4.96 12.90 13.57
CA GLN A 87 4.50 11.52 13.64
C GLN A 87 4.95 10.77 12.40
N TRP A 88 5.37 9.52 12.60
CA TRP A 88 5.59 8.62 11.49
C TRP A 88 4.25 8.25 10.88
N GLN A 89 4.06 8.62 9.62
CA GLN A 89 2.86 8.33 8.86
C GLN A 89 3.22 7.52 7.64
N THR A 90 2.38 6.55 7.35
CA THR A 90 2.51 5.74 6.15
C THR A 90 2.19 6.55 4.92
N ILE A 91 3.07 6.46 3.92
CA ILE A 91 2.93 7.18 2.66
C ILE A 91 2.82 6.25 1.47
N ASP A 92 3.34 5.02 1.56
CA ASP A 92 3.22 4.02 0.51
C ASP A 92 3.40 2.59 1.05
N TYR A 93 2.93 1.63 0.26
CA TYR A 93 3.12 0.21 0.50
C TYR A 93 3.49 -0.52 -0.78
N THR A 94 4.38 -1.50 -0.66
CA THR A 94 4.75 -2.37 -1.78
C THR A 94 4.96 -3.79 -1.28
N ALA A 95 4.82 -4.77 -2.17
CA ALA A 95 5.05 -6.17 -1.86
C ALA A 95 5.65 -6.88 -3.07
N ARG A 96 6.62 -7.76 -2.83
CA ARG A 96 7.29 -8.51 -3.88
C ARG A 96 7.45 -9.96 -3.51
N ASN A 97 7.18 -10.84 -4.47
CA ASN A 97 7.51 -12.25 -4.36
C ASN A 97 9.02 -12.44 -4.60
N TYR A 98 9.66 -13.19 -3.72
CA TYR A 98 11.03 -13.60 -3.81
C TYR A 98 11.09 -15.13 -4.00
N PRO A 99 11.49 -15.64 -5.17
CA PRO A 99 11.43 -17.08 -5.48
C PRO A 99 12.62 -17.88 -4.91
N GLY A 100 13.15 -17.51 -3.74
CA GLY A 100 14.29 -18.17 -3.10
C GLY A 100 15.61 -17.95 -3.83
N SER A 101 16.44 -19.00 -3.92
CA SER A 101 17.85 -18.92 -4.37
C SER A 101 18.08 -18.36 -5.78
N ASN A 102 17.02 -18.25 -6.60
CA ASN A 102 17.08 -17.68 -7.95
C ASN A 102 16.58 -16.23 -8.01
N GLY A 103 16.15 -15.66 -6.89
CA GLY A 103 15.43 -14.39 -6.81
C GLY A 103 16.29 -13.12 -6.72
N GLY A 104 17.62 -13.24 -6.65
CA GLY A 104 18.52 -12.09 -6.47
C GLY A 104 18.51 -11.54 -5.04
N GLU A 105 18.72 -10.24 -4.86
CA GLU A 105 18.48 -9.58 -3.57
C GLU A 105 17.02 -9.09 -3.51
N PRO A 106 16.28 -9.30 -2.40
CA PRO A 106 14.92 -8.79 -2.29
C PRO A 106 14.91 -7.27 -2.18
N THR A 107 14.53 -6.63 -3.27
CA THR A 107 14.39 -5.17 -3.34
C THR A 107 12.92 -4.78 -3.47
N LEU A 108 12.47 -3.99 -2.51
CA LEU A 108 11.20 -3.28 -2.52
C LEU A 108 11.40 -1.94 -3.24
N VAL A 109 10.43 -1.55 -4.06
CA VAL A 109 10.53 -0.34 -4.87
C VAL A 109 9.28 0.51 -4.65
N PHE A 110 9.50 1.79 -4.38
CA PHE A 110 8.48 2.82 -4.17
C PHE A 110 8.57 3.86 -5.27
N TYR A 111 7.44 4.24 -5.86
CA TYR A 111 7.41 5.16 -6.99
C TYR A 111 7.71 6.59 -6.54
N GLY A 112 8.79 7.18 -7.09
CA GLY A 112 9.25 8.52 -6.73
C GLY A 112 8.26 9.63 -7.11
N GLY A 113 7.45 9.40 -8.14
CA GLY A 113 6.39 10.33 -8.54
C GLY A 113 5.35 10.57 -7.42
N GLU A 114 5.05 9.58 -6.58
CA GLU A 114 4.17 9.80 -5.42
C GLU A 114 4.84 10.63 -4.34
N LEU A 115 6.12 10.40 -4.06
CA LEU A 115 6.88 11.20 -3.08
C LEU A 115 6.88 12.68 -3.50
N LYS A 116 7.10 12.93 -4.79
CA LYS A 116 7.03 14.27 -5.40
C LYS A 116 5.63 14.88 -5.33
N ARG A 117 4.59 14.12 -5.68
CA ARG A 117 3.19 14.58 -5.66
C ARG A 117 2.73 14.93 -4.24
N LEU A 118 3.08 14.08 -3.27
CA LEU A 118 2.75 14.28 -1.85
C LEU A 118 3.62 15.37 -1.19
N LYS A 119 4.72 15.78 -1.84
CA LYS A 119 5.71 16.73 -1.33
C LYS A 119 6.33 16.28 -0.01
N VAL A 120 6.65 15.00 0.07
CA VAL A 120 7.17 14.37 1.30
C VAL A 120 8.64 14.04 1.10
N SER A 121 9.50 14.70 1.90
CA SER A 121 10.93 14.43 1.96
C SER A 121 11.26 13.49 3.12
N GLY A 122 12.36 12.75 2.98
CA GLY A 122 12.91 11.90 4.02
C GLY A 122 13.58 12.68 5.18
N PRO A 123 14.16 11.98 6.16
CA PRO A 123 14.43 10.54 6.16
C PRO A 123 13.15 9.71 6.22
N PHE A 124 13.11 8.66 5.41
CA PHE A 124 12.02 7.69 5.40
C PHE A 124 12.33 6.56 6.39
N ARG A 125 11.28 5.94 6.93
CA ARG A 125 11.34 4.74 7.76
C ARG A 125 10.65 3.61 7.01
N ILE A 126 11.21 2.41 7.02
CA ILE A 126 10.60 1.23 6.42
C ILE A 126 10.24 0.22 7.50
N ILE A 127 8.97 -0.21 7.52
CA ILE A 127 8.56 -1.42 8.25
C ILE A 127 8.46 -2.56 7.24
N VAL A 128 9.14 -3.66 7.52
CA VAL A 128 9.19 -4.83 6.64
C VAL A 128 8.33 -5.93 7.25
N GLN A 129 7.60 -6.64 6.41
CA GLN A 129 6.96 -7.91 6.75
C GLN A 129 7.40 -8.99 5.77
N ILE A 130 7.81 -10.14 6.28
CA ILE A 130 8.21 -11.31 5.50
C ILE A 130 7.20 -12.42 5.77
N LYS A 131 6.59 -12.95 4.71
CA LYS A 131 5.66 -14.08 4.78
C LYS A 131 6.15 -15.25 3.93
N GLY A 132 6.18 -16.43 4.52
CA GLY A 132 6.50 -17.71 3.86
C GLY A 132 5.58 -18.81 4.36
N VAL A 133 5.86 -20.07 3.98
CA VAL A 133 5.02 -21.22 4.39
C VAL A 133 4.97 -21.37 5.92
N SER A 134 6.09 -21.12 6.60
CA SER A 134 6.22 -21.20 8.06
C SER A 134 6.82 -19.94 8.67
N ILE A 135 6.80 -18.83 7.93
CA ILE A 135 7.44 -17.57 8.30
C ILE A 135 6.38 -16.48 8.32
N ASP A 136 6.29 -15.77 9.43
CA ASP A 136 5.58 -14.51 9.55
C ASP A 136 6.38 -13.61 10.49
N LEU A 137 7.21 -12.76 9.89
CA LEU A 137 8.10 -11.84 10.60
C LEU A 137 7.73 -10.42 10.24
N SER A 138 7.73 -9.52 11.23
CA SER A 138 7.53 -8.09 10.98
C SER A 138 8.41 -7.26 11.91
N GLY A 139 8.95 -6.18 11.37
CA GLY A 139 9.82 -5.29 12.14
C GLY A 139 10.43 -4.17 11.33
N LEU A 140 11.28 -3.38 11.98
CA LEU A 140 11.89 -2.20 11.40
C LEU A 140 13.01 -2.61 10.44
N GLY A 141 12.97 -2.14 9.19
CA GLY A 141 14.06 -2.34 8.23
C GLY A 141 15.09 -1.20 8.19
N GLY A 142 14.80 -0.09 8.88
CA GLY A 142 15.73 1.01 9.09
C GLY A 142 15.23 2.36 8.57
N PHE A 143 16.18 3.26 8.35
CA PHE A 143 15.94 4.64 7.93
C PHE A 143 16.75 4.98 6.69
N SER A 144 16.16 5.75 5.79
CA SER A 144 16.87 6.28 4.63
C SER A 144 17.71 7.50 5.03
N PRO A 145 18.71 7.87 4.21
CA PRO A 145 19.21 9.24 4.17
C PRO A 145 18.08 10.26 3.94
N ALA A 146 18.37 11.54 4.21
CA ALA A 146 17.43 12.62 3.92
C ALA A 146 17.40 12.91 2.40
N TYR A 147 16.45 12.31 1.70
CA TYR A 147 16.17 12.61 0.29
C TYR A 147 15.06 13.65 0.18
N ARG A 148 15.20 14.62 -0.74
CA ARG A 148 14.14 15.60 -0.99
C ARG A 148 13.21 15.13 -2.09
N HIS A 149 11.92 15.41 -1.95
CA HIS A 149 10.91 15.02 -2.93
C HIS A 149 11.15 15.62 -4.32
N GLU A 150 11.83 16.77 -4.40
CA GLU A 150 12.17 17.42 -5.66
C GLU A 150 13.25 16.66 -6.46
N GLU A 151 14.05 15.82 -5.80
CA GLU A 151 15.11 15.00 -6.41
C GLU A 151 14.54 13.87 -7.27
N PHE A 152 13.28 13.47 -7.01
CA PHE A 152 12.59 12.47 -7.81
C PHE A 152 11.96 13.09 -9.05
N GLU A 153 11.73 12.29 -10.08
CA GLU A 153 10.88 12.66 -11.20
C GLU A 153 9.54 11.91 -11.20
N VAL A 154 8.62 12.39 -12.04
CA VAL A 154 7.37 11.70 -12.35
C VAL A 154 7.60 10.93 -13.65
N SER A 155 8.22 9.75 -13.54
CA SER A 155 8.52 8.88 -14.68
C SER A 155 7.24 8.20 -15.19
N ASP A 156 7.12 8.03 -16.51
CA ASP A 156 6.06 7.20 -17.09
C ASP A 156 6.27 5.71 -16.77
N LEU A 157 7.52 5.30 -16.54
CA LEU A 157 7.89 3.94 -16.19
C LEU A 157 7.71 3.70 -14.68
N VAL A 158 6.92 2.69 -14.33
CA VAL A 158 6.65 2.29 -12.94
C VAL A 158 7.08 0.84 -12.75
N LEU A 159 7.87 0.58 -11.69
CA LEU A 159 8.29 -0.76 -11.29
C LEU A 159 7.28 -1.37 -10.32
N SER A 160 6.39 -2.23 -10.84
CA SER A 160 5.39 -2.97 -10.06
C SER A 160 5.90 -4.35 -9.62
N ASN A 161 5.13 -5.06 -8.79
CA ASN A 161 5.46 -6.43 -8.40
C ASN A 161 5.46 -7.45 -9.55
N GLN A 162 4.80 -7.14 -10.67
CA GLN A 162 4.71 -7.97 -11.87
C GLN A 162 5.66 -7.53 -12.98
N GLY A 163 6.49 -6.51 -12.71
CA GLY A 163 7.46 -5.99 -13.65
C GLY A 163 7.26 -4.51 -13.94
N ALA A 164 7.98 -4.03 -14.95
CA ALA A 164 7.96 -2.63 -15.34
C ALA A 164 6.81 -2.36 -16.31
N PHE A 165 6.01 -1.33 -16.03
CA PHE A 165 4.91 -0.90 -16.88
C PHE A 165 4.96 0.60 -17.13
N SER A 166 4.52 1.01 -18.32
CA SER A 166 4.29 2.42 -18.63
C SER A 166 2.89 2.84 -18.16
N THR A 167 2.80 4.00 -17.52
CA THR A 167 1.52 4.59 -17.13
C THR A 167 0.67 4.92 -18.36
N ALA A 168 1.28 5.41 -19.45
CA ALA A 168 0.62 5.61 -20.72
C ALA A 168 0.07 4.31 -21.33
N PHE A 169 0.79 3.18 -21.20
CA PHE A 169 0.28 1.87 -21.60
C PHE A 169 -0.98 1.48 -20.80
N VAL A 170 -0.94 1.63 -19.47
CA VAL A 170 -2.08 1.34 -18.59
C VAL A 170 -3.27 2.25 -18.91
N GLN A 171 -3.03 3.54 -19.14
CA GLN A 171 -4.06 4.49 -19.54
C GLN A 171 -4.77 4.06 -20.82
N ASN A 172 -4.02 3.59 -21.83
CA ASN A 172 -4.59 3.05 -23.06
C ASN A 172 -5.45 1.80 -22.81
N GLN A 173 -5.02 0.91 -21.92
CA GLN A 173 -5.82 -0.26 -21.52
C GLN A 173 -7.15 0.15 -20.88
N ILE A 174 -7.15 1.18 -20.03
CA ILE A 174 -8.37 1.71 -19.40
C ILE A 174 -9.31 2.31 -20.47
N TYR A 175 -8.80 3.09 -21.43
CA TYR A 175 -9.65 3.62 -22.50
C TYR A 175 -10.25 2.51 -23.37
N GLN A 176 -9.47 1.48 -23.71
CA GLN A 176 -9.96 0.33 -24.48
C GLN A 176 -11.05 -0.43 -23.71
N TRP A 177 -10.82 -0.70 -22.43
CA TRP A 177 -11.79 -1.32 -21.54
C TRP A 177 -13.09 -0.48 -21.46
N ALA A 178 -12.99 0.82 -21.22
CA ALA A 178 -14.16 1.69 -21.10
C ALA A 178 -14.99 1.72 -22.40
N ALA A 179 -14.33 1.77 -23.56
CA ALA A 179 -14.99 1.70 -24.85
C ALA A 179 -15.73 0.36 -25.06
N GLN A 180 -15.12 -0.76 -24.66
CA GLN A 180 -15.75 -2.08 -24.73
C GLN A 180 -16.96 -2.21 -23.79
N GLN A 181 -16.91 -1.56 -22.62
CA GLN A 181 -18.01 -1.56 -21.65
C GLN A 181 -19.09 -0.48 -21.94
N GLY A 182 -18.89 0.36 -22.96
CA GLY A 182 -19.78 1.50 -23.24
C GLY A 182 -19.73 2.59 -22.15
N ILE A 183 -18.67 2.62 -21.34
CA ILE A 183 -18.47 3.60 -20.27
C ILE A 183 -17.85 4.86 -20.86
N ARG A 184 -18.52 6.00 -20.68
CA ARG A 184 -17.94 7.31 -21.02
C ARG A 184 -17.04 7.79 -19.88
N LEU A 185 -15.77 7.98 -20.20
CA LEU A 185 -14.80 8.64 -19.33
C LEU A 185 -14.70 10.11 -19.76
N GLY A 186 -14.69 11.03 -18.81
CA GLY A 186 -14.36 12.43 -19.07
C GLY A 186 -12.84 12.64 -19.19
N PRO A 187 -12.36 13.90 -19.14
CA PRO A 187 -10.94 14.19 -19.15
C PRO A 187 -10.21 13.56 -17.96
N LEU A 188 -8.98 13.09 -18.20
CA LEU A 188 -8.14 12.59 -17.12
C LEU A 188 -7.64 13.78 -16.28
N GLY A 189 -7.96 13.79 -14.99
CA GLY A 189 -7.53 14.82 -14.06
C GLY A 189 -6.21 14.48 -13.37
N SER A 190 -6.11 13.29 -12.78
CA SER A 190 -4.87 12.85 -12.11
C SER A 190 -4.64 11.36 -12.22
N VAL A 191 -3.36 10.99 -12.16
CA VAL A 191 -2.89 9.61 -12.03
C VAL A 191 -2.02 9.50 -10.80
N THR A 192 -2.21 8.44 -10.02
CA THR A 192 -1.35 8.10 -8.89
C THR A 192 -1.01 6.62 -8.92
N PHE A 193 0.16 6.23 -8.42
CA PHE A 193 0.53 4.83 -8.27
C PHE A 193 0.93 4.53 -6.82
N SER A 194 0.12 3.75 -6.11
CA SER A 194 0.38 3.39 -4.71
C SER A 194 -0.23 2.02 -4.42
N PHE A 195 0.30 1.29 -3.43
CA PHE A 195 -0.17 -0.06 -3.12
C PHE A 195 -0.15 -1.00 -4.33
N ASP A 196 0.85 -0.82 -5.20
CA ASP A 196 1.01 -1.60 -6.43
C ASP A 196 -0.22 -1.51 -7.36
N ARG A 197 -0.91 -0.36 -7.38
CA ARG A 197 -2.04 -0.08 -8.27
C ARG A 197 -2.02 1.34 -8.79
N TRP A 198 -2.39 1.51 -10.05
CA TRP A 198 -2.71 2.81 -10.59
C TRP A 198 -4.12 3.22 -10.18
N ARG A 199 -4.30 4.51 -9.91
CA ARG A 199 -5.59 5.17 -9.76
C ARG A 199 -5.66 6.32 -10.75
N PHE A 200 -6.64 6.25 -11.65
CA PHE A 200 -6.95 7.28 -12.62
C PHE A 200 -8.25 7.98 -12.19
N ASP A 201 -8.14 9.28 -11.91
CA ASP A 201 -9.28 10.14 -11.55
C ASP A 201 -9.68 10.94 -12.78
N PHE A 202 -10.84 10.60 -13.37
CA PHE A 202 -11.42 11.30 -14.51
C PHE A 202 -12.43 12.35 -14.02
N THR A 203 -12.32 13.56 -14.53
CA THR A 203 -13.25 14.65 -14.23
C THR A 203 -14.56 14.47 -14.99
N GLY A 204 -15.65 15.02 -14.46
CA GLY A 204 -16.93 15.04 -15.17
C GLY A 204 -16.98 16.15 -16.21
N GLU A 205 -17.86 15.98 -17.20
CA GLU A 205 -18.26 17.00 -18.16
C GLU A 205 -19.79 17.01 -18.29
N ALA A 206 -20.35 17.89 -19.12
CA ALA A 206 -21.78 17.91 -19.38
C ALA A 206 -22.27 16.49 -19.79
N GLN A 207 -23.17 15.91 -19.00
CA GLN A 207 -23.73 14.56 -19.17
C GLN A 207 -22.75 13.39 -18.92
N VAL A 208 -21.56 13.63 -18.37
CA VAL A 208 -20.61 12.58 -17.98
C VAL A 208 -20.20 12.79 -16.53
N SER A 209 -20.63 11.90 -15.63
CA SER A 209 -20.22 11.93 -14.22
C SER A 209 -18.72 11.62 -14.07
N PRO A 210 -18.03 12.24 -13.09
CA PRO A 210 -16.65 11.90 -12.76
C PRO A 210 -16.52 10.42 -12.40
N LYS A 211 -15.37 9.83 -12.71
CA LYS A 211 -15.10 8.40 -12.48
C LYS A 211 -13.71 8.21 -11.93
N ARG A 212 -13.59 7.28 -10.98
CA ARG A 212 -12.31 6.78 -10.50
C ARG A 212 -12.14 5.35 -10.96
N VAL A 213 -11.01 5.08 -11.60
CA VAL A 213 -10.64 3.76 -12.11
C VAL A 213 -9.35 3.32 -11.43
N TRP A 214 -9.33 2.11 -10.91
CA TRP A 214 -8.11 1.44 -10.43
C TRP A 214 -7.70 0.37 -11.42
N TYR A 215 -6.40 0.28 -11.66
CA TYR A 215 -5.77 -0.76 -12.47
C TYR A 215 -4.71 -1.46 -11.64
N ALA A 216 -4.79 -2.78 -11.55
CA ALA A 216 -3.75 -3.61 -10.93
C ALA A 216 -2.83 -4.20 -12.02
N PRO A 217 -1.54 -4.46 -11.73
CA PRO A 217 -0.59 -5.00 -12.70
C PRO A 217 -1.01 -6.36 -13.32
N ASP A 218 -1.90 -7.11 -12.67
CA ASP A 218 -2.52 -8.34 -13.18
C ASP A 218 -3.58 -8.08 -14.27
N GLY A 219 -3.82 -6.83 -14.63
CA GLY A 219 -4.81 -6.41 -15.62
C GLY A 219 -6.23 -6.23 -15.06
N ARG A 220 -6.45 -6.44 -13.76
CA ARG A 220 -7.76 -6.19 -13.14
C ARG A 220 -8.07 -4.70 -13.13
N ILE A 221 -9.30 -4.36 -13.52
CA ILE A 221 -9.84 -3.01 -13.52
C ILE A 221 -11.06 -2.94 -12.59
N ASP A 222 -11.00 -2.06 -11.60
CA ASP A 222 -12.09 -1.74 -10.68
C ASP A 222 -12.47 -0.26 -10.87
N TRP A 223 -13.73 0.13 -10.70
CA TRP A 223 -14.12 1.55 -10.84
C TRP A 223 -15.34 1.94 -10.01
N VAL A 224 -15.47 3.24 -9.74
CA VAL A 224 -16.65 3.85 -9.08
C VAL A 224 -17.04 5.16 -9.77
N GLU A 225 -18.34 5.48 -9.70
CA GLU A 225 -18.89 6.78 -10.09
C GLU A 225 -19.02 7.69 -8.85
N HIS A 226 -18.74 8.98 -9.03
CA HIS A 226 -18.86 10.01 -7.99
C HIS A 226 -20.06 10.91 -8.21
#